data_AF-A0A932EKG3-F1
#
_entry.id   AF-A0A932EKG3-F1
#
_cell.length_a   1.000
_cell.length_b   1.000
_cell.length_c   1.000
_cell.angle_alpha   90.00
_cell.angle_beta   90.00
_cell.angle_gamma   90.00
#
_symmetry.space_group_name_H-M   'P 1'
#
loop_
_entity.id
_entity.type
_entity.pdbx_description
1 polymer ?
#
loop_
_entity_poly.entity_id
_entity_poly.type
_entity_poly.pdbx_seq_one_letter_code
_entity_poly.pdbx_strand_id
1 'polypeptide(L)'
;MPNGETNILVKILEVLQSSIIGTYNFILENPLLFTLSFLAAIFPVLIWLYIFSKKNEKSKKTVALIFFLGTLTAPALLLLQEYWAAFPDFNIASLIEENITAQNTRFILMFLLFAAMEEIIKFYVIKIIDKKTILISSINDALRYSLVSALGFSFAENIYYLVQYNLGRLSLAEVTLGGLAGLYIFRSVFTMCAHMIFSGVFGYFYGIGKFSILINEEQKITGQKSPMAKIIAKMFNLPLSEGFRQKLILRGLATAITMHVIFNYLLQFNITIPVIIFVVLGYFYLQYLLKRKTGHLVLLADPTTQRVSTMAKRDEDVVIELIGMWFNEKRYVDVIHICERLLERDPDNQVVALFKAKAMDKMNDKDTYKQVLGTVLKSKNDLSADDQNIISRHISEKENRQKEQIRMLQQMEKEGKKIPQPSEKKEISDKKEKGLLESYTGEGTFKI
;
A
#
# COMPACT_ATOMS: atom_id res chain seq x y z
N MET A 1 3.72 -34.46 45.80
CA MET A 1 4.35 -33.22 45.30
C MET A 1 4.34 -33.29 43.78
N PRO A 2 3.66 -32.39 43.05
CA PRO A 2 3.62 -32.46 41.59
C PRO A 2 4.94 -31.90 41.02
N ASN A 3 5.96 -32.76 40.93
CA ASN A 3 7.22 -32.49 40.24
C ASN A 3 7.07 -32.66 38.72
N GLY A 4 6.13 -31.91 38.12
CA GLY A 4 5.75 -32.08 36.72
C GLY A 4 5.70 -30.80 35.91
N GLU A 5 6.18 -29.67 36.43
CA GLU A 5 6.38 -28.47 35.62
C GLU A 5 7.59 -28.66 34.70
N THR A 6 7.44 -29.50 33.67
CA THR A 6 8.28 -29.40 32.48
C THR A 6 8.30 -27.94 32.06
N ASN A 7 9.47 -27.32 32.14
CA ASN A 7 9.69 -25.91 31.82
C ASN A 7 9.08 -25.62 30.45
N ILE A 8 8.15 -24.67 30.38
CA ILE A 8 7.45 -24.28 29.14
C ILE A 8 8.46 -23.99 28.02
N LEU A 9 9.63 -23.43 28.35
CA LEU A 9 10.70 -23.18 27.38
C LEU A 9 11.27 -24.46 26.77
N VAL A 10 11.37 -25.55 27.54
CA VAL A 10 11.85 -26.85 27.04
C VAL A 10 10.85 -27.43 26.04
N LYS A 11 9.55 -27.42 26.36
CA LYS A 11 8.51 -27.84 25.41
C LYS A 11 8.50 -27.01 24.13
N ILE A 12 8.64 -25.69 24.25
CA ILE A 12 8.74 -24.80 23.08
C ILE A 12 9.97 -25.16 22.22
N LEU A 13 11.13 -25.41 22.85
CA LEU A 13 12.34 -25.81 22.14
C LEU A 13 12.20 -27.17 21.46
N GLU A 14 11.57 -28.14 22.11
CA GLU A 14 11.31 -29.47 21.54
C GLU A 14 10.41 -29.39 20.29
N VAL A 15 9.37 -28.55 20.33
CA VAL A 15 8.45 -28.32 19.21
C VAL A 15 9.15 -27.61 18.05
N LEU A 16 9.95 -26.58 18.35
CA LEU A 16 10.75 -25.92 17.32
C LEU A 16 11.75 -26.88 16.69
N GLN A 17 12.41 -27.70 17.51
CA GLN A 17 13.37 -28.68 17.07
C GLN A 17 12.72 -29.76 16.21
N SER A 18 11.57 -30.32 16.60
CA SER A 18 10.87 -31.35 15.84
C SER A 18 10.38 -30.81 14.48
N SER A 19 9.79 -29.61 14.44
CA SER A 19 9.34 -28.96 13.21
C SER A 19 10.50 -28.67 12.24
N ILE A 20 11.63 -28.17 12.76
CA ILE A 20 12.82 -27.87 11.95
C ILE A 20 13.46 -29.15 11.43
N ILE A 21 13.63 -30.17 12.28
CA ILE A 21 14.22 -31.47 11.89
C ILE A 21 13.33 -32.17 10.87
N GLY A 22 12.01 -32.17 11.06
CA GLY A 22 11.06 -32.77 10.11
C GLY A 22 11.16 -32.12 8.73
N THR A 23 11.18 -30.78 8.68
CA THR A 23 11.33 -30.03 7.42
C THR A 23 12.69 -30.31 6.77
N TYR A 24 13.76 -30.36 7.56
CA TYR A 24 15.12 -30.61 7.08
C TYR A 24 15.27 -32.03 6.50
N ASN A 25 14.82 -33.05 7.24
CA ASN A 25 14.86 -34.44 6.78
C ASN A 25 14.06 -34.62 5.51
N PHE A 26 12.88 -33.99 5.40
CA PHE A 26 12.11 -34.00 4.17
C PHE A 26 12.90 -33.44 2.98
N ILE A 27 13.56 -32.29 3.14
CA ILE A 27 14.35 -31.66 2.07
C ILE A 27 15.48 -32.59 1.62
N LEU A 28 16.12 -33.29 2.56
CA LEU A 28 17.19 -34.25 2.25
C LEU A 28 16.68 -35.51 1.53
N GLU A 29 15.51 -36.01 1.93
CA GLU A 29 14.90 -37.21 1.35
C GLU A 29 14.28 -36.92 -0.03
N ASN A 30 13.80 -35.69 -0.26
CA ASN A 30 13.05 -35.31 -1.47
C ASN A 30 13.58 -34.02 -2.14
N PRO A 31 14.89 -33.90 -2.45
CA PRO A 31 15.49 -32.66 -2.93
C PRO A 31 14.92 -32.22 -4.28
N LEU A 32 14.60 -33.16 -5.17
CA LEU A 32 14.00 -32.88 -6.48
C LEU A 32 12.62 -32.21 -6.32
N LEU A 33 11.78 -32.76 -5.45
CA LEU A 33 10.42 -32.28 -5.25
C LEU A 33 10.38 -30.90 -4.60
N PHE A 34 11.23 -30.69 -3.60
CA PHE A 34 11.41 -29.37 -3.00
C PHE A 34 11.88 -28.36 -4.05
N THR A 35 12.86 -28.74 -4.88
CA THR A 35 13.37 -27.88 -5.96
C THR A 35 12.28 -27.52 -6.97
N LEU A 36 11.48 -28.50 -7.43
CA LEU A 36 10.36 -28.24 -8.34
C LEU A 36 9.32 -27.32 -7.71
N SER A 37 9.00 -27.53 -6.44
CA SER A 37 8.04 -26.70 -5.71
C SER A 37 8.53 -25.26 -5.53
N PHE A 38 9.82 -25.10 -5.22
CA PHE A 38 10.46 -23.81 -5.14
C PHE A 38 10.46 -23.10 -6.51
N LEU A 39 10.84 -23.78 -7.59
CA LEU A 39 10.85 -23.22 -8.94
C LEU A 39 9.45 -22.79 -9.41
N ALA A 40 8.44 -23.60 -9.12
CA ALA A 40 7.05 -23.28 -9.45
C ALA A 40 6.51 -22.08 -8.67
N ALA A 41 6.94 -21.91 -7.41
CA ALA A 41 6.54 -20.79 -6.56
C ALA A 41 7.32 -19.50 -6.88
N ILE A 42 8.62 -19.58 -7.22
CA ILE A 42 9.47 -18.39 -7.42
C ILE A 42 9.19 -17.69 -8.76
N PHE A 43 8.83 -18.44 -9.81
CA PHE A 43 8.60 -17.86 -11.14
C PHE A 43 7.56 -16.71 -11.15
N PRO A 44 6.31 -16.89 -10.66
CA PRO A 44 5.34 -15.79 -10.62
C PRO A 44 5.77 -14.66 -9.67
N VAL A 45 6.48 -14.98 -8.59
CA VAL A 45 7.00 -13.99 -7.64
C VAL A 45 7.98 -13.04 -8.32
N LEU A 46 8.90 -13.55 -9.14
CA LEU A 46 9.86 -12.72 -9.87
C LEU A 46 9.17 -11.76 -10.83
N ILE A 47 8.12 -12.22 -11.53
CA ILE A 47 7.32 -11.38 -12.42
C ILE A 47 6.67 -10.23 -11.65
N TRP A 48 6.00 -10.54 -10.53
CA TRP A 48 5.33 -9.52 -9.72
C TRP A 48 6.31 -8.55 -9.04
N LEU A 49 7.41 -9.07 -8.49
CA LEU A 49 8.45 -8.22 -7.91
C LEU A 49 9.08 -7.29 -8.94
N TYR A 50 9.28 -7.75 -10.18
CA TYR A 50 9.73 -6.89 -11.28
C TYR A 50 8.72 -5.78 -11.57
N ILE A 51 7.44 -6.12 -11.73
CA ILE A 51 6.36 -5.15 -11.98
C ILE A 51 6.29 -4.11 -10.86
N PHE A 52 6.32 -4.55 -9.61
CA PHE A 52 6.27 -3.64 -8.48
C PHE A 52 7.54 -2.81 -8.38
N SER A 53 8.73 -3.35 -8.65
CA SER A 53 10.01 -2.64 -8.52
C SER A 53 10.27 -1.60 -9.62
N LYS A 54 9.65 -1.75 -10.80
CA LYS A 54 9.88 -0.88 -11.96
C LYS A 54 9.51 0.59 -11.72
N LYS A 55 8.54 0.86 -10.84
CA LYS A 55 7.97 2.21 -10.69
C LYS A 55 8.82 3.23 -9.91
N ASN A 56 9.83 2.82 -9.12
CA ASN A 56 10.68 3.78 -8.36
C ASN A 56 11.99 3.13 -7.86
N GLU A 57 13.17 3.68 -8.20
CA GLU A 57 14.46 3.08 -7.81
C GLU A 57 14.73 3.05 -6.31
N LYS A 58 14.41 4.13 -5.58
CA LYS A 58 14.57 4.20 -4.11
C LYS A 58 13.78 3.12 -3.37
N SER A 59 12.80 2.48 -4.02
CA SER A 59 11.90 1.51 -3.41
C SER A 59 12.33 0.04 -3.56
N LYS A 60 13.39 -0.30 -4.32
CA LYS A 60 13.76 -1.71 -4.57
C LYS A 60 14.16 -2.46 -3.28
N LYS A 61 15.02 -1.84 -2.46
CA LYS A 61 15.44 -2.41 -1.16
C LYS A 61 14.26 -2.56 -0.20
N THR A 62 13.39 -1.56 -0.17
CA THR A 62 12.15 -1.58 0.63
C THR A 62 11.21 -2.70 0.20
N VAL A 63 10.95 -2.83 -1.10
CA VAL A 63 10.12 -3.90 -1.66
C VAL A 63 10.71 -5.26 -1.31
N ALA A 64 12.02 -5.47 -1.48
CA ALA A 64 12.67 -6.71 -1.10
C ALA A 64 12.52 -7.01 0.41
N LEU A 65 12.77 -6.02 1.27
CA LEU A 65 12.59 -6.17 2.73
C LEU A 65 11.15 -6.56 3.08
N ILE A 66 10.16 -5.90 2.49
CA ILE A 66 8.74 -6.17 2.76
C ILE A 66 8.34 -7.55 2.26
N PHE A 67 8.87 -7.97 1.10
CA PHE A 67 8.70 -9.32 0.59
C PHE A 67 9.22 -10.34 1.61
N PHE A 68 10.46 -10.20 2.09
CA PHE A 68 11.04 -11.12 3.06
C PHE A 68 10.29 -11.12 4.40
N LEU A 69 9.88 -9.96 4.91
CA LEU A 69 9.04 -9.89 6.10
C LEU A 69 7.70 -10.59 5.89
N GLY A 70 7.08 -10.43 4.72
CA GLY A 70 5.89 -11.16 4.31
C GLY A 70 6.12 -12.67 4.27
N THR A 71 7.23 -13.13 3.68
CA THR A 71 7.63 -14.55 3.64
C THR A 71 7.74 -15.14 5.05
N LEU A 72 8.27 -14.38 6.02
CA LEU A 72 8.37 -14.82 7.41
C LEU A 72 7.02 -14.96 8.12
N THR A 73 5.94 -14.37 7.61
CA THR A 73 4.62 -14.47 8.25
C THR A 73 3.98 -15.86 8.10
N ALA A 74 4.28 -16.61 7.04
CA ALA A 74 3.75 -17.97 6.89
C ALA A 74 4.41 -18.98 7.86
N PRO A 75 5.76 -19.05 7.98
CA PRO A 75 6.40 -19.86 9.01
C PRO A 75 5.99 -19.46 10.42
N ALA A 76 5.81 -18.16 10.70
CA ALA A 76 5.33 -17.71 12.01
C ALA A 76 3.94 -18.28 12.35
N LEU A 77 3.06 -18.40 11.35
CA LEU A 77 1.74 -19.01 11.53
C LEU A 77 1.84 -20.53 11.72
N LEU A 78 2.70 -21.22 10.98
CA LEU A 78 2.95 -22.66 11.18
C LEU A 78 3.49 -22.94 12.59
N LEU A 79 4.45 -22.14 13.07
CA LEU A 79 4.95 -22.25 14.44
C LEU A 79 3.86 -22.05 15.50
N LEU A 80 2.88 -21.20 15.22
CA LEU A 80 1.73 -21.02 16.11
C LEU A 80 0.80 -22.25 16.10
N GLN A 81 0.63 -22.93 14.97
CA GLN A 81 -0.11 -24.19 14.90
C GLN A 81 0.61 -25.30 15.67
N GLU A 82 1.93 -25.41 15.52
CA GLU A 82 2.75 -26.36 16.28
C GLU A 82 2.72 -26.07 17.80
N TYR A 83 2.74 -24.79 18.18
CA TYR A 83 2.53 -24.38 19.56
C TYR A 83 1.17 -24.84 20.10
N TRP A 84 0.09 -24.71 19.31
CA TRP A 84 -1.22 -25.22 19.70
C TRP A 84 -1.28 -26.75 19.82
N ALA A 85 -0.52 -27.48 19.00
CA ALA A 85 -0.42 -28.94 19.13
C ALA A 85 0.27 -29.34 20.44
N ALA A 86 1.29 -28.58 20.87
CA ALA A 86 2.02 -28.82 22.12
C ALA A 86 1.27 -28.37 23.38
N PHE A 87 0.38 -27.40 23.26
CA PHE A 87 -0.43 -26.85 24.34
C PHE A 87 -1.92 -26.81 23.96
N PRO A 88 -2.62 -27.97 23.96
CA PRO A 88 -4.00 -28.07 23.50
C PRO A 88 -4.98 -27.15 24.23
N ASP A 89 -4.73 -26.83 25.51
CA ASP A 89 -5.57 -25.93 26.31
C ASP A 89 -5.66 -24.51 25.72
N PHE A 90 -4.68 -24.10 24.90
CA PHE A 90 -4.66 -22.80 24.22
C PHE A 90 -5.04 -22.91 22.73
N ASN A 91 -5.41 -24.09 22.26
CA ASN A 91 -5.74 -24.36 20.87
C ASN A 91 -7.17 -23.90 20.55
N ILE A 92 -7.29 -22.68 20.01
CA ILE A 92 -8.57 -22.09 19.61
C ILE A 92 -9.27 -22.94 18.53
N ALA A 93 -8.51 -23.61 17.66
CA ALA A 93 -9.08 -24.52 16.67
C ALA A 93 -9.74 -25.74 17.34
N SER A 94 -9.10 -26.34 18.35
CA SER A 94 -9.68 -27.46 19.12
C SER A 94 -10.99 -27.06 19.79
N LEU A 95 -11.05 -25.84 20.35
CA LEU A 95 -12.28 -25.31 20.94
C LEU A 95 -13.42 -25.23 19.92
N ILE A 96 -13.15 -24.83 18.68
CA ILE A 96 -14.16 -24.81 17.62
C ILE A 96 -14.57 -26.24 17.24
N GLU A 97 -13.62 -27.15 17.11
CA GLU A 97 -13.87 -28.54 16.70
C GLU A 97 -14.70 -29.33 17.72
N GLU A 98 -14.45 -29.13 19.00
CA GLU A 98 -15.14 -29.80 20.11
C GLU A 98 -16.54 -29.24 20.37
N ASN A 99 -16.73 -27.92 20.24
CA ASN A 99 -17.99 -27.27 20.61
C ASN A 99 -18.99 -27.14 19.44
N ILE A 100 -18.54 -27.26 18.19
CA ILE A 100 -19.38 -27.04 17.00
C ILE A 100 -19.61 -28.36 16.26
N THR A 101 -20.77 -28.95 16.48
CA THR A 101 -21.15 -30.24 15.89
C THR A 101 -21.52 -30.14 14.40
N ALA A 102 -22.11 -29.01 13.98
CA ALA A 102 -22.51 -28.80 12.58
C ALA A 102 -21.28 -28.57 11.68
N GLN A 103 -21.00 -29.53 10.80
CA GLN A 103 -19.79 -29.54 9.95
C GLN A 103 -19.59 -28.27 9.13
N ASN A 104 -20.66 -27.74 8.51
CA ASN A 104 -20.57 -26.52 7.70
C ASN A 104 -20.21 -25.29 8.54
N THR A 105 -20.83 -25.16 9.72
CA THR A 105 -20.54 -24.07 10.66
C THR A 105 -19.10 -24.18 11.17
N ARG A 106 -18.65 -25.39 11.50
CA ARG A 106 -17.26 -25.66 11.90
C ARG A 106 -16.27 -25.24 10.83
N PHE A 107 -16.48 -25.60 9.56
CA PHE A 107 -15.60 -25.17 8.46
C PHE A 107 -15.56 -23.66 8.30
N ILE A 108 -16.71 -22.98 8.33
CA ILE A 108 -16.74 -21.51 8.20
C ILE A 108 -15.98 -20.84 9.35
N LEU A 109 -16.15 -21.31 10.59
CA LEU A 109 -15.45 -20.78 11.75
C LEU A 109 -13.94 -21.04 11.70
N MET A 110 -13.54 -22.22 11.23
CA MET A 110 -12.13 -22.56 11.03
C MET A 110 -11.49 -21.69 9.94
N PHE A 111 -12.17 -21.48 8.81
CA PHE A 111 -11.69 -20.56 7.78
C PHE A 111 -11.62 -19.12 8.28
N LEU A 112 -12.60 -18.69 9.08
CA LEU A 112 -12.59 -17.36 9.69
C LEU A 112 -11.39 -17.19 10.62
N LEU A 113 -11.11 -18.20 11.47
CA LEU A 113 -9.97 -18.17 12.38
C LEU A 113 -8.65 -18.04 11.62
N PHE A 114 -8.35 -18.95 10.69
CA PHE A 114 -7.08 -18.93 9.97
C PHE A 114 -6.95 -17.73 9.04
N ALA A 115 -8.00 -17.37 8.30
CA ALA A 115 -7.99 -16.16 7.46
C ALA A 115 -7.75 -14.89 8.30
N ALA A 116 -8.36 -14.81 9.49
CA ALA A 116 -8.12 -13.69 10.40
C ALA A 116 -6.67 -13.65 10.87
N MET A 117 -6.09 -14.78 11.30
CA MET A 117 -4.71 -14.85 11.73
C MET A 117 -3.73 -14.45 10.62
N GLU A 118 -3.93 -14.98 9.41
CA GLU A 118 -3.11 -14.67 8.23
C GLU A 118 -3.14 -13.18 7.89
N GLU A 119 -4.33 -12.58 7.77
CA GLU A 119 -4.44 -11.16 7.45
C GLU A 119 -3.93 -10.26 8.59
N ILE A 120 -4.12 -10.64 9.86
CA ILE A 120 -3.61 -9.90 11.03
C ILE A 120 -2.07 -9.91 11.04
N ILE A 121 -1.42 -11.05 10.85
CA ILE A 121 0.05 -11.14 10.87
C ILE A 121 0.62 -10.34 9.68
N LYS A 122 0.03 -10.45 8.48
CA LYS A 122 0.43 -9.62 7.32
C LYS A 122 0.22 -8.13 7.57
N PHE A 123 -0.86 -7.75 8.25
CA PHE A 123 -1.09 -6.37 8.69
C PHE A 123 0.05 -5.86 9.59
N TYR A 124 0.51 -6.68 10.54
CA TYR A 124 1.61 -6.29 11.42
C TYR A 124 2.90 -5.95 10.67
N VAL A 125 3.19 -6.63 9.55
CA VAL A 125 4.32 -6.25 8.67
C VAL A 125 4.18 -4.80 8.22
N ILE A 126 3.01 -4.41 7.72
CA ILE A 126 2.75 -3.05 7.24
C ILE A 126 2.85 -2.05 8.39
N LYS A 127 2.31 -2.37 9.56
CA LYS A 127 2.38 -1.51 10.75
C LYS A 127 3.82 -1.31 11.25
N ILE A 128 4.66 -2.34 11.19
CA ILE A 128 6.08 -2.25 11.57
C ILE A 128 6.84 -1.34 10.62
N ILE A 129 6.64 -1.51 9.30
CA ILE A 129 7.25 -0.66 8.29
C ILE A 129 6.81 0.79 8.45
N ASP A 130 5.51 1.01 8.65
CA ASP A 130 4.94 2.33 8.80
C ASP A 130 5.52 3.09 10.00
N LYS A 131 5.72 2.40 11.13
CA LYS A 131 6.31 2.99 12.34
C LYS A 131 7.80 3.27 12.21
N LYS A 132 8.56 2.37 11.57
CA LYS A 132 10.02 2.47 11.52
C LYS A 132 10.52 3.37 10.40
N THR A 133 9.68 3.63 9.40
CA THR A 133 10.13 4.24 8.16
C THR A 133 9.07 5.19 7.61
N ILE A 134 9.47 6.37 7.13
CA ILE A 134 8.59 7.32 6.43
C ILE A 134 8.31 6.81 4.98
N LEU A 135 8.26 5.48 4.78
CA LEU A 135 8.19 4.87 3.45
C LEU A 135 6.78 4.88 2.86
N ILE A 136 5.74 4.96 3.69
CA ILE A 136 4.35 5.09 3.23
C ILE A 136 4.01 6.58 3.21
N SER A 137 4.18 7.23 2.05
CA SER A 137 3.83 8.65 1.88
C SER A 137 2.58 8.85 1.03
N SER A 138 2.06 7.80 0.42
CA SER A 138 0.79 7.81 -0.31
C SER A 138 -0.05 6.57 0.01
N ILE A 139 -1.34 6.62 -0.33
CA ILE A 139 -2.23 5.45 -0.23
C ILE A 139 -1.74 4.32 -1.15
N ASN A 140 -1.21 4.67 -2.32
CA ASN A 140 -0.64 3.70 -3.25
C ASN A 140 0.60 2.99 -2.71
N ASP A 141 1.41 3.64 -1.86
CA ASP A 141 2.53 2.97 -1.19
C ASP A 141 2.02 1.93 -0.19
N ALA A 142 1.02 2.27 0.62
CA ALA A 142 0.40 1.33 1.56
C ALA A 142 -0.18 0.11 0.82
N LEU A 143 -0.90 0.34 -0.28
CA LEU A 143 -1.47 -0.70 -1.13
C LEU A 143 -0.35 -1.57 -1.73
N ARG A 144 0.67 -0.96 -2.36
CA ARG A 144 1.80 -1.65 -2.98
C ARG A 144 2.57 -2.51 -1.97
N TYR A 145 2.88 -1.98 -0.80
CA TYR A 145 3.60 -2.72 0.23
C TYR A 145 2.76 -3.87 0.80
N SER A 146 1.44 -3.69 0.90
CA SER A 146 0.54 -4.78 1.29
C SER A 146 0.48 -5.89 0.24
N LEU A 147 0.50 -5.56 -1.05
CA LEU A 147 0.63 -6.53 -2.15
C LEU A 147 1.94 -7.32 -2.06
N VAL A 148 3.06 -6.63 -1.82
CA VAL A 148 4.39 -7.25 -1.73
C VAL A 148 4.51 -8.14 -0.48
N SER A 149 3.93 -7.72 0.64
CA SER A 149 3.86 -8.55 1.86
C SER A 149 3.08 -9.84 1.61
N ALA A 150 1.91 -9.74 0.97
CA ALA A 150 1.10 -10.91 0.61
C ALA A 150 1.77 -11.82 -0.43
N LEU A 151 2.52 -11.24 -1.37
CA LEU A 151 3.33 -12.01 -2.32
C LEU A 151 4.37 -12.86 -1.58
N GLY A 152 5.06 -12.30 -0.58
CA GLY A 152 5.97 -13.05 0.30
C GLY A 152 5.27 -14.17 1.07
N PHE A 153 4.14 -13.88 1.72
CA PHE A 153 3.35 -14.89 2.43
C PHE A 153 2.94 -16.05 1.51
N SER A 154 2.32 -15.74 0.37
CA SER A 154 1.85 -16.74 -0.59
C SER A 154 2.97 -17.55 -1.23
N PHE A 155 4.18 -16.98 -1.35
CA PHE A 155 5.37 -17.71 -1.81
C PHE A 155 5.75 -18.82 -0.83
N ALA A 156 5.89 -18.49 0.46
CA ALA A 156 6.20 -19.46 1.50
C ALA A 156 5.09 -20.50 1.65
N GLU A 157 3.82 -20.04 1.66
CA GLU A 157 2.65 -20.90 1.78
C GLU A 157 2.55 -21.90 0.61
N ASN A 158 2.79 -21.45 -0.62
CA ASN A 158 2.81 -22.33 -1.79
C ASN A 158 3.91 -23.38 -1.70
N ILE A 159 5.13 -23.02 -1.28
CA ILE A 159 6.19 -24.02 -1.06
C ILE A 159 5.72 -25.06 -0.05
N TYR A 160 5.17 -24.62 1.09
CA TYR A 160 4.67 -25.50 2.13
C TYR A 160 3.57 -26.46 1.63
N TYR A 161 2.54 -25.94 0.96
CA TYR A 161 1.44 -26.77 0.43
C TYR A 161 1.91 -27.76 -0.62
N LEU A 162 2.81 -27.34 -1.51
CA LEU A 162 3.33 -28.21 -2.56
C LEU A 162 4.23 -29.30 -1.97
N VAL A 163 4.97 -29.01 -0.91
CA VAL A 163 5.71 -30.02 -0.15
C VAL A 163 4.75 -30.97 0.57
N GLN A 164 3.80 -30.45 1.33
CA GLN A 164 2.88 -31.24 2.17
C GLN A 164 1.94 -32.14 1.35
N TYR A 165 1.43 -31.64 0.21
CA TYR A 165 0.55 -32.41 -0.68
C TYR A 165 1.22 -33.70 -1.16
N ASN A 166 2.52 -33.63 -1.46
CA ASN A 166 3.31 -34.76 -1.93
C ASN A 166 3.79 -35.68 -0.79
N LEU A 167 3.71 -35.23 0.47
CA LEU A 167 4.09 -36.01 1.65
C LEU A 167 2.95 -36.89 2.19
N GLY A 168 1.73 -36.34 2.22
CA GLY A 168 0.67 -36.85 3.09
C GLY A 168 -0.43 -37.70 2.44
N ARG A 169 -0.53 -37.76 1.11
CA ARG A 169 -1.70 -38.41 0.48
C ARG A 169 -1.43 -39.33 -0.71
N LEU A 170 -0.34 -39.21 -1.45
CA LEU A 170 -0.13 -40.04 -2.62
C LEU A 170 1.31 -40.56 -2.65
N SER A 171 1.44 -41.89 -2.70
CA SER A 171 2.61 -42.49 -3.34
C SER A 171 2.76 -41.81 -4.71
N LEU A 172 3.97 -41.37 -5.07
CA LEU A 172 4.29 -40.78 -6.39
C LEU A 172 3.73 -41.61 -7.57
N ALA A 173 3.40 -42.88 -7.34
CA ALA A 173 2.75 -43.78 -8.29
C ALA A 173 1.31 -43.37 -8.71
N GLU A 174 0.57 -42.60 -7.90
CA GLU A 174 -0.85 -42.29 -8.17
C GLU A 174 -1.09 -40.86 -8.69
N VAL A 175 -0.07 -39.99 -8.65
CA VAL A 175 -0.25 -38.59 -9.05
C VAL A 175 -0.15 -38.51 -10.57
N THR A 176 -1.26 -38.25 -11.25
CA THR A 176 -1.19 -37.93 -12.68
C THR A 176 -0.41 -36.63 -12.87
N LEU A 177 0.48 -36.58 -13.86
CA LEU A 177 1.24 -35.37 -14.21
C LEU A 177 0.30 -34.17 -14.44
N GLY A 178 -0.89 -34.42 -14.99
CA GLY A 178 -1.93 -33.40 -15.20
C GLY A 178 -2.50 -32.85 -13.89
N GLY A 179 -2.79 -33.69 -12.89
CA GLY A 179 -3.28 -33.25 -11.58
C GLY A 179 -2.25 -32.40 -10.85
N LEU A 180 -0.98 -32.83 -10.88
CA LEU A 180 0.13 -32.09 -10.30
C LEU A 180 0.31 -30.72 -10.97
N ALA A 181 0.38 -30.69 -12.30
CA ALA A 181 0.50 -29.44 -13.07
C ALA A 181 -0.69 -28.50 -12.82
N GLY A 182 -1.91 -29.05 -12.75
CA GLY A 182 -3.13 -28.31 -12.42
C GLY A 182 -3.05 -27.66 -11.04
N LEU A 183 -2.63 -28.39 -10.01
CA LEU A 183 -2.44 -27.87 -8.66
C LEU A 183 -1.38 -26.75 -8.65
N TYR A 184 -0.23 -26.96 -9.30
CA TYR A 184 0.84 -25.97 -9.38
C TYR A 184 0.36 -24.68 -10.03
N ILE A 185 -0.22 -24.76 -11.24
CA ILE A 185 -0.72 -23.60 -11.98
C ILE A 185 -1.77 -22.88 -11.15
N PHE A 186 -2.70 -23.64 -10.57
CA PHE A 186 -3.81 -23.05 -9.83
C PHE A 186 -3.32 -22.27 -8.60
N ARG A 187 -2.42 -22.85 -7.81
CA ARG A 187 -1.88 -22.18 -6.61
C ARG A 187 -0.94 -21.02 -6.95
N SER A 188 -0.04 -21.22 -7.92
CA SER A 188 0.92 -20.19 -8.34
C SER A 188 0.25 -18.98 -8.98
N VAL A 189 -0.90 -19.15 -9.64
CA VAL A 189 -1.63 -18.05 -10.28
C VAL A 189 -2.77 -17.55 -9.40
N PHE A 190 -3.78 -18.38 -9.13
CA PHE A 190 -5.03 -17.94 -8.52
C PHE A 190 -4.90 -17.72 -7.01
N THR A 191 -4.31 -18.66 -6.26
CA THR A 191 -4.13 -18.49 -4.81
C THR A 191 -3.20 -17.32 -4.49
N MET A 192 -2.08 -17.20 -5.22
CA MET A 192 -1.17 -16.05 -5.10
C MET A 192 -1.86 -14.72 -5.40
N CYS A 193 -2.64 -14.66 -6.49
CA CYS A 193 -3.41 -13.45 -6.83
C CYS A 193 -4.48 -13.14 -5.79
N ALA A 194 -5.15 -14.15 -5.23
CA ALA A 194 -6.16 -13.98 -4.19
C ALA A 194 -5.56 -13.30 -2.94
N HIS A 195 -4.43 -13.80 -2.42
CA HIS A 195 -3.76 -13.16 -1.27
C HIS A 195 -3.35 -11.71 -1.57
N MET A 196 -2.81 -11.44 -2.76
CA MET A 196 -2.50 -10.08 -3.17
C MET A 196 -3.76 -9.20 -3.19
N ILE A 197 -4.89 -9.67 -3.73
CA ILE A 197 -6.14 -8.91 -3.73
C ILE A 197 -6.59 -8.61 -2.30
N PHE A 198 -6.62 -9.60 -1.41
CA PHE A 198 -7.11 -9.41 -0.03
C PHE A 198 -6.27 -8.39 0.72
N SER A 199 -4.94 -8.57 0.71
CA SER A 199 -4.05 -7.65 1.39
C SER A 199 -3.92 -6.31 0.65
N GLY A 200 -4.13 -6.25 -0.66
CA GLY A 200 -4.21 -5.00 -1.43
C GLY A 200 -5.43 -4.15 -1.05
N VAL A 201 -6.60 -4.78 -0.89
CA VAL A 201 -7.81 -4.11 -0.38
C VAL A 201 -7.58 -3.61 1.04
N PHE A 202 -6.98 -4.44 1.91
CA PHE A 202 -6.56 -4.02 3.24
C PHE A 202 -5.62 -2.80 3.17
N GLY A 203 -4.57 -2.86 2.35
CA GLY A 203 -3.56 -1.82 2.19
C GLY A 203 -4.13 -0.49 1.72
N TYR A 204 -5.16 -0.51 0.86
CA TYR A 204 -5.90 0.67 0.45
C TYR A 204 -6.56 1.36 1.65
N PHE A 205 -7.34 0.62 2.43
CA PHE A 205 -8.03 1.16 3.62
C PHE A 205 -7.05 1.55 4.72
N TYR A 206 -5.94 0.83 4.87
CA TYR A 206 -4.83 1.21 5.76
C TYR A 206 -4.26 2.56 5.35
N GLY A 207 -3.97 2.76 4.06
CA GLY A 207 -3.50 4.04 3.52
C GLY A 207 -4.47 5.19 3.82
N ILE A 208 -5.77 5.02 3.54
CA ILE A 208 -6.79 6.02 3.88
C ILE A 208 -6.80 6.28 5.39
N GLY A 209 -6.73 5.22 6.21
CA GLY A 209 -6.66 5.33 7.67
C GLY A 209 -5.44 6.11 8.14
N LYS A 210 -4.26 5.87 7.55
CA LYS A 210 -3.04 6.58 7.89
C LYS A 210 -3.17 8.09 7.66
N PHE A 211 -3.73 8.48 6.52
CA PHE A 211 -3.90 9.89 6.15
C PHE A 211 -5.25 10.45 6.58
N SER A 212 -5.89 9.83 7.57
CA SER A 212 -7.27 10.13 7.91
C SER A 212 -7.45 11.45 8.64
N ILE A 213 -6.38 12.08 9.16
CA ILE A 213 -6.46 13.41 9.76
C ILE A 213 -6.94 14.43 8.70
N LEU A 214 -6.28 14.43 7.54
CA LEU A 214 -6.64 15.28 6.39
C LEU A 214 -8.04 14.97 5.85
N ILE A 215 -8.43 13.69 5.90
CA ILE A 215 -9.77 13.25 5.48
C ILE A 215 -10.83 13.65 6.51
N ASN A 216 -10.53 13.61 7.81
CA ASN A 216 -11.48 13.93 8.87
C ASN A 216 -11.79 15.43 8.91
N GLU A 217 -10.81 16.28 8.58
CA GLU A 217 -11.06 17.72 8.37
C GLU A 217 -12.08 17.92 7.26
N GLU A 218 -11.91 17.26 6.11
CA GLU A 218 -12.90 17.29 5.03
C GLU A 218 -14.27 16.72 5.46
N GLN A 219 -14.31 15.65 6.25
CA GLN A 219 -15.59 15.09 6.72
C GLN A 219 -16.33 16.00 7.68
N LYS A 220 -15.60 16.73 8.53
CA LYS A 220 -16.19 17.77 9.39
C LYS A 220 -16.80 18.87 8.55
N ILE A 221 -16.07 19.32 7.53
CA ILE A 221 -16.49 20.37 6.61
C ILE A 221 -17.71 19.94 5.78
N THR A 222 -17.75 18.69 5.32
CA THR A 222 -18.89 18.15 4.56
C THR A 222 -20.06 17.70 5.44
N GLY A 223 -19.96 17.85 6.78
CA GLY A 223 -21.03 17.52 7.74
C GLY A 223 -21.23 16.02 7.99
N GLN A 224 -20.33 15.14 7.53
CA GLN A 224 -20.47 13.70 7.69
C GLN A 224 -20.15 13.25 9.13
N LYS A 225 -21.14 12.69 9.83
CA LYS A 225 -20.97 12.11 11.16
C LYS A 225 -20.63 10.62 11.05
N SER A 226 -19.57 10.17 11.72
CA SER A 226 -19.21 8.74 11.80
C SER A 226 -19.47 8.14 13.20
N PRO A 227 -20.67 7.59 13.48
CA PRO A 227 -21.01 7.07 14.82
C PRO A 227 -20.06 5.96 15.28
N MET A 228 -19.68 5.05 14.38
CA MET A 228 -18.74 3.97 14.68
C MET A 228 -17.37 4.47 15.15
N ALA A 229 -16.86 5.58 14.59
CA ALA A 229 -15.57 6.14 15.03
C ALA A 229 -15.64 6.67 16.46
N LYS A 230 -16.80 7.23 16.87
CA LYS A 230 -17.02 7.66 18.26
C LYS A 230 -17.05 6.47 19.22
N ILE A 231 -17.67 5.36 18.82
CA ILE A 231 -17.70 4.12 19.62
C ILE A 231 -16.28 3.59 19.81
N ILE A 232 -15.50 3.48 18.72
CA ILE A 232 -14.11 3.02 18.78
C ILE A 232 -13.25 3.96 19.62
N ALA A 233 -13.34 5.27 19.40
CA ALA A 233 -12.61 6.27 20.18
C ALA A 233 -12.91 6.15 21.68
N LYS A 234 -14.19 5.98 22.05
CA LYS A 234 -14.61 5.79 23.44
C LYS A 234 -14.12 4.46 24.02
N MET A 235 -14.21 3.37 23.26
CA MET A 235 -13.82 2.03 23.69
C MET A 235 -12.32 1.92 24.01
N PHE A 236 -11.47 2.58 23.21
CA PHE A 236 -10.02 2.52 23.36
C PHE A 236 -9.41 3.76 24.05
N ASN A 237 -10.25 4.69 24.53
CA ASN A 237 -9.81 5.98 25.09
C ASN A 237 -8.87 6.75 24.15
N LEU A 238 -9.23 6.82 22.87
CA LEU A 238 -8.43 7.45 21.81
C LEU A 238 -9.06 8.79 21.36
N PRO A 239 -8.27 9.74 20.84
CA PRO A 239 -8.80 10.92 20.15
C PRO A 239 -9.74 10.54 19.00
N LEU A 240 -10.73 11.38 18.68
CA LEU A 240 -11.70 11.08 17.62
C LEU A 240 -11.06 10.85 16.25
N SER A 241 -9.99 11.60 15.93
CA SER A 241 -9.20 11.42 14.70
C SER A 241 -8.58 10.02 14.63
N GLU A 242 -8.04 9.55 15.76
CA GLU A 242 -7.48 8.21 15.89
C GLU A 242 -8.57 7.12 15.81
N GLY A 243 -9.72 7.34 16.45
CA GLY A 243 -10.87 6.45 16.31
C GLY A 243 -11.34 6.29 14.86
N PHE A 244 -11.26 7.36 14.06
CA PHE A 244 -11.56 7.31 12.63
C PHE A 244 -10.49 6.54 11.84
N ARG A 245 -9.21 6.72 12.16
CA ARG A 245 -8.10 5.90 11.61
C ARG A 245 -8.34 4.41 11.88
N GLN A 246 -8.58 4.05 13.13
CA GLN A 246 -8.82 2.66 13.53
C GLN A 246 -10.06 2.07 12.85
N LYS A 247 -11.14 2.85 12.70
CA LYS A 247 -12.33 2.43 11.96
C LYS A 247 -11.99 2.00 10.52
N LEU A 248 -11.18 2.79 9.82
CA LEU A 248 -10.80 2.51 8.44
C LEU A 248 -9.91 1.27 8.33
N ILE A 249 -8.92 1.14 9.22
CA ILE A 249 -8.04 -0.04 9.29
C ILE A 249 -8.86 -1.30 9.56
N LEU A 250 -9.76 -1.28 10.56
CA LEU A 250 -10.64 -2.40 10.89
C LEU A 250 -11.58 -2.75 9.74
N ARG A 251 -12.12 -1.75 9.03
CA ARG A 251 -12.95 -1.99 7.84
C ARG A 251 -12.15 -2.72 6.74
N GLY A 252 -10.92 -2.27 6.48
CA GLY A 252 -10.03 -2.93 5.52
C GLY A 252 -9.74 -4.36 5.91
N LEU A 253 -9.38 -4.58 7.17
CA LEU A 253 -9.04 -5.90 7.70
C LEU A 253 -10.25 -6.85 7.64
N ALA A 254 -11.42 -6.41 8.10
CA ALA A 254 -12.64 -7.21 8.04
C ALA A 254 -13.03 -7.56 6.60
N THR A 255 -12.85 -6.63 5.65
CA THR A 255 -13.11 -6.88 4.23
C THR A 255 -12.15 -7.94 3.68
N ALA A 256 -10.84 -7.82 3.97
CA ALA A 256 -9.84 -8.80 3.53
C ALA A 256 -10.11 -10.20 4.11
N ILE A 257 -10.38 -10.30 5.41
CA ILE A 257 -10.73 -11.56 6.08
C ILE A 257 -11.97 -12.17 5.44
N THR A 258 -13.02 -11.38 5.19
CA THR A 258 -14.26 -11.89 4.57
C THR A 258 -13.98 -12.44 3.18
N MET A 259 -13.22 -11.71 2.34
CA MET A 259 -12.86 -12.18 1.00
C MET A 259 -12.05 -13.47 1.05
N HIS A 260 -11.15 -13.58 2.03
CA HIS A 260 -10.31 -14.75 2.24
C HIS A 260 -11.13 -15.97 2.70
N VAL A 261 -12.05 -15.80 3.67
CA VAL A 261 -12.97 -16.86 4.10
C VAL A 261 -13.81 -17.38 2.93
N ILE A 262 -14.35 -16.48 2.10
CA ILE A 262 -15.13 -16.87 0.92
C ILE A 262 -14.26 -17.68 -0.04
N PHE A 263 -13.03 -17.24 -0.31
CA PHE A 263 -12.10 -17.96 -1.17
C PHE A 263 -11.77 -19.36 -0.65
N ASN A 264 -11.40 -19.50 0.63
CA ASN A 264 -11.09 -20.79 1.24
C ASN A 264 -12.30 -21.71 1.28
N TYR A 265 -13.49 -21.17 1.54
CA TYR A 265 -14.74 -21.91 1.46
C TYR A 265 -14.98 -22.45 0.05
N LEU A 266 -14.88 -21.62 -0.98
CA LEU A 266 -15.06 -22.05 -2.37
C LEU A 266 -14.03 -23.12 -2.80
N LEU A 267 -12.79 -23.01 -2.32
CA LEU A 267 -11.75 -24.02 -2.56
C LEU A 267 -12.04 -25.36 -1.87
N GLN A 268 -12.53 -25.32 -0.62
CA GLN A 268 -12.86 -26.53 0.14
C GLN A 268 -13.91 -27.41 -0.55
N PHE A 269 -14.88 -26.78 -1.22
CA PHE A 269 -15.92 -27.47 -1.99
C PHE A 269 -15.51 -27.75 -3.44
N ASN A 270 -14.24 -27.52 -3.79
CA ASN A 270 -13.66 -27.75 -5.11
C ASN A 270 -14.46 -27.07 -6.25
N ILE A 271 -15.03 -25.88 -5.98
CA ILE A 271 -15.84 -25.15 -6.97
C ILE A 271 -14.92 -24.18 -7.73
N THR A 272 -14.07 -24.73 -8.59
CA THR A 272 -12.97 -24.00 -9.26
C THR A 272 -13.45 -22.79 -10.09
N ILE A 273 -14.55 -22.93 -10.83
CA ILE A 273 -15.06 -21.86 -11.71
C ILE A 273 -15.44 -20.60 -10.90
N PRO A 274 -16.27 -20.67 -9.84
CA PRO A 274 -16.49 -19.56 -8.92
C PRO A 274 -15.23 -18.95 -8.33
N VAL A 275 -14.21 -19.75 -8.00
CA VAL A 275 -12.94 -19.21 -7.49
C VAL A 275 -12.24 -18.34 -8.53
N ILE A 276 -12.18 -18.80 -9.78
CA ILE A 276 -11.58 -18.03 -10.88
C ILE A 276 -12.35 -16.71 -11.08
N ILE A 277 -13.68 -16.76 -11.13
CA ILE A 277 -14.53 -15.56 -11.26
C ILE A 277 -14.27 -14.59 -10.09
N PHE A 278 -14.22 -15.12 -8.86
CA PHE A 278 -13.97 -14.33 -7.66
C PHE A 278 -12.62 -13.60 -7.71
N VAL A 279 -11.55 -14.30 -8.12
CA VAL A 279 -10.21 -13.70 -8.27
C VAL A 279 -10.18 -12.66 -9.39
N VAL A 280 -10.83 -12.92 -10.53
CA VAL A 280 -10.90 -11.96 -11.65
C VAL A 280 -11.64 -10.68 -11.25
N LEU A 281 -12.80 -10.81 -10.59
CA LEU A 281 -13.55 -9.66 -10.06
C LEU A 281 -12.73 -8.91 -9.00
N GLY A 282 -12.05 -9.63 -8.12
CA GLY A 282 -11.13 -9.07 -7.12
C GLY A 282 -9.98 -8.28 -7.75
N TYR A 283 -9.41 -8.78 -8.86
CA TYR A 283 -8.38 -8.08 -9.63
C TYR A 283 -8.91 -6.77 -10.23
N PHE A 284 -10.09 -6.79 -10.87
CA PHE A 284 -10.70 -5.57 -11.40
C PHE A 284 -11.02 -4.55 -10.30
N TYR A 285 -11.49 -5.03 -9.15
CA TYR A 285 -11.70 -4.17 -7.98
C TYR A 285 -10.40 -3.56 -7.47
N LEU A 286 -9.32 -4.34 -7.37
CA LEU A 286 -8.01 -3.82 -6.99
C LEU A 286 -7.46 -2.79 -8.00
N GLN A 287 -7.61 -3.05 -9.30
CA GLN A 287 -7.26 -2.10 -10.36
C GLN A 287 -8.06 -0.79 -10.24
N TYR A 288 -9.35 -0.90 -9.94
CA TYR A 288 -10.19 0.26 -9.65
C TYR A 288 -9.65 1.08 -8.47
N LEU A 289 -9.25 0.42 -7.37
CA LEU A 289 -8.66 1.10 -6.21
C LEU A 289 -7.32 1.78 -6.55
N LEU A 290 -6.45 1.10 -7.30
CA LEU A 290 -5.14 1.62 -7.73
C LEU A 290 -5.22 2.83 -8.68
N LYS A 291 -6.29 2.92 -9.49
CA LYS A 291 -6.49 4.00 -10.45
C LYS A 291 -7.05 5.28 -9.83
N ARG A 292 -7.51 5.24 -8.57
CA ARG A 292 -8.04 6.44 -7.90
C ARG A 292 -6.95 7.50 -7.75
N LYS A 293 -7.25 8.74 -8.14
CA LYS A 293 -6.31 9.87 -8.07
C LYS A 293 -5.93 10.19 -6.64
N THR A 294 -6.87 10.04 -5.70
CA THR A 294 -6.59 10.08 -4.26
C THR A 294 -5.49 9.10 -3.81
N GLY A 295 -5.33 7.98 -4.53
CA GLY A 295 -4.27 7.00 -4.31
C GLY A 295 -2.86 7.56 -4.50
N HIS A 296 -2.69 8.50 -5.43
CA HIS A 296 -1.41 9.04 -5.85
C HIS A 296 -0.97 10.28 -5.08
N LEU A 297 -1.85 10.84 -4.25
CA LEU A 297 -1.52 12.05 -3.51
C LEU A 297 -0.46 11.72 -2.46
N VAL A 298 0.66 12.43 -2.50
CA VAL A 298 1.68 12.36 -1.46
C VAL A 298 1.15 13.18 -0.29
N LEU A 299 0.74 12.48 0.76
CA LEU A 299 0.14 13.05 1.96
C LEU A 299 1.22 13.00 3.04
N LEU A 300 1.53 14.14 3.65
CA LEU A 300 2.46 14.17 4.77
C LEU A 300 1.67 13.68 5.99
N ALA A 301 2.14 12.59 6.58
CA ALA A 301 1.50 12.03 7.77
C ALA A 301 1.76 12.89 9.02
N ASP A 302 2.81 13.72 8.99
CA ASP A 302 3.20 14.56 10.12
C ASP A 302 2.78 16.02 9.89
N PRO A 303 1.75 16.52 10.59
CA PRO A 303 1.31 17.90 10.47
C PRO A 303 2.37 18.91 10.95
N THR A 304 3.36 18.50 11.75
CA THR A 304 4.44 19.40 12.20
C THR A 304 5.43 19.74 11.08
N THR A 305 5.48 18.91 10.03
CA THR A 305 6.33 19.14 8.86
C THR A 305 5.64 19.96 7.76
N GLN A 306 4.34 20.20 7.90
CA GLN A 306 3.61 20.99 6.92
C GLN A 306 3.94 22.47 7.08
N ARG A 307 4.21 23.11 5.94
CA ARG A 307 4.36 24.57 5.88
C ARG A 307 3.02 25.19 6.26
N VAL A 308 3.05 26.17 7.15
CA VAL A 308 1.85 26.95 7.49
C VAL A 308 1.40 27.71 6.24
N SER A 309 0.12 27.57 5.90
CA SER A 309 -0.54 28.31 4.83
C SER A 309 -0.24 29.80 4.94
N THR A 310 -0.02 30.45 3.80
CA THR A 310 0.18 31.91 3.74
C THR A 310 -1.14 32.69 3.87
N MET A 311 -2.27 31.99 3.84
CA MET A 311 -3.60 32.56 4.01
C MET A 311 -3.89 32.78 5.50
N ALA A 312 -4.66 33.81 5.83
CA ALA A 312 -5.16 33.95 7.19
C ALA A 312 -6.07 32.76 7.50
N LYS A 313 -5.92 32.15 8.68
CA LYS A 313 -6.65 30.93 9.06
C LYS A 313 -8.17 31.04 8.87
N ARG A 314 -8.75 32.22 9.19
CA ARG A 314 -10.18 32.48 9.01
C ARG A 314 -10.60 32.42 7.54
N ASP A 315 -9.78 32.97 6.64
CA ASP A 315 -10.08 32.97 5.21
C ASP A 315 -9.93 31.56 4.65
N GLU A 316 -8.92 30.82 5.12
CA GLU A 316 -8.72 29.42 4.75
C GLU A 316 -9.91 28.55 5.18
N ASP A 317 -10.37 28.68 6.43
CA ASP A 317 -11.54 27.94 6.93
C ASP A 317 -12.80 28.22 6.08
N VAL A 318 -13.06 29.49 5.74
CA VAL A 318 -14.21 29.91 4.91
C VAL A 318 -14.10 29.35 3.48
N VAL A 319 -12.90 29.42 2.88
CA VAL A 319 -12.67 28.92 1.52
C VAL A 319 -12.85 27.41 1.47
N ILE A 320 -12.33 26.68 2.47
CA ILE A 320 -12.48 25.23 2.52
C ILE A 320 -13.95 24.84 2.78
N GLU A 321 -14.67 25.59 3.61
CA GLU A 321 -16.12 25.38 3.82
C GLU A 321 -16.92 25.55 2.52
N LEU A 322 -16.66 26.62 1.77
CA LEU A 322 -17.28 26.86 0.45
C LEU A 322 -16.97 25.74 -0.54
N ILE A 323 -15.72 25.27 -0.59
CA ILE A 323 -15.33 24.11 -1.40
C ILE A 323 -16.11 22.86 -0.99
N GLY A 324 -16.25 22.62 0.32
CA GLY A 324 -17.04 21.52 0.86
C GLY A 324 -18.52 21.58 0.46
N MET A 325 -19.13 22.76 0.50
CA MET A 325 -20.49 22.98 0.04
C MET A 325 -20.65 22.67 -1.45
N TRP A 326 -19.80 23.26 -2.32
CA TRP A 326 -19.86 22.97 -3.76
C TRP A 326 -19.57 21.52 -4.10
N PHE A 327 -18.69 20.85 -3.34
CA PHE A 327 -18.45 19.43 -3.49
C PHE A 327 -19.71 18.60 -3.19
N ASN A 328 -20.44 18.94 -2.13
CA ASN A 328 -21.71 18.30 -1.76
C ASN A 328 -22.82 18.57 -2.79
N GLU A 329 -22.83 19.75 -3.41
CA GLU A 329 -23.72 20.13 -4.52
C GLU A 329 -23.34 19.45 -5.86
N LYS A 330 -22.30 18.60 -5.88
CA LYS A 330 -21.75 17.93 -7.07
C LYS A 330 -21.20 18.89 -8.13
N ARG A 331 -20.82 20.11 -7.74
CA ARG A 331 -20.16 21.10 -8.61
C ARG A 331 -18.66 20.83 -8.73
N TYR A 332 -18.30 19.63 -9.20
CA TYR A 332 -16.92 19.15 -9.18
C TYR A 332 -15.96 19.98 -10.05
N VAL A 333 -16.44 20.53 -11.16
CA VAL A 333 -15.66 21.40 -12.05
C VAL A 333 -15.22 22.68 -11.32
N ASP A 334 -16.16 23.34 -10.64
CA ASP A 334 -15.88 24.56 -9.87
C ASP A 334 -14.91 24.29 -8.73
N VAL A 335 -15.10 23.16 -8.02
CA VAL A 335 -14.18 22.71 -6.96
C VAL A 335 -12.77 22.55 -7.52
N ILE A 336 -12.61 21.87 -8.66
CA ILE A 336 -11.28 21.65 -9.28
C ILE A 336 -10.61 22.97 -9.62
N HIS A 337 -11.32 23.89 -10.28
CA HIS A 337 -10.79 25.19 -10.68
C HIS A 337 -10.36 26.06 -9.48
N ILE A 338 -11.12 26.02 -8.39
CA ILE A 338 -10.81 26.81 -7.20
C ILE A 338 -9.65 26.19 -6.45
N CYS A 339 -9.63 24.86 -6.31
CA CYS A 339 -8.48 24.17 -5.75
C CYS A 339 -7.21 24.41 -6.58
N GLU A 340 -7.29 24.49 -7.91
CA GLU A 340 -6.15 24.83 -8.77
C GLU A 340 -5.56 26.19 -8.44
N ARG A 341 -6.39 27.24 -8.42
CA ARG A 341 -5.94 28.60 -8.07
C ARG A 341 -5.38 28.69 -6.66
N LEU A 342 -5.95 27.94 -5.71
CA LEU A 342 -5.44 27.88 -4.35
C LEU A 342 -4.09 27.17 -4.27
N LEU A 343 -3.91 26.07 -5.00
CA LEU A 343 -2.65 25.34 -5.05
C LEU A 343 -1.56 26.09 -5.83
N GLU A 344 -1.90 26.97 -6.76
CA GLU A 344 -0.94 27.88 -7.39
C GLU A 344 -0.36 28.88 -6.36
N ARG A 345 -1.18 29.31 -5.40
CA ARG A 345 -0.77 30.22 -4.33
C ARG A 345 -0.11 29.49 -3.16
N ASP A 346 -0.63 28.32 -2.80
CA ASP A 346 -0.17 27.48 -1.70
C ASP A 346 -0.06 26.01 -2.13
N PRO A 347 1.04 25.65 -2.83
CA PRO A 347 1.22 24.31 -3.40
C PRO A 347 1.24 23.18 -2.37
N ASP A 348 1.52 23.50 -1.11
CA ASP A 348 1.69 22.53 -0.02
C ASP A 348 0.37 22.26 0.73
N ASN A 349 -0.74 22.93 0.36
CA ASN A 349 -2.03 22.75 1.01
C ASN A 349 -2.67 21.38 0.68
N GLN A 350 -2.46 20.41 1.57
CA GLN A 350 -2.88 19.02 1.36
C GLN A 350 -4.38 18.82 1.40
N VAL A 351 -5.12 19.65 2.15
CA VAL A 351 -6.58 19.58 2.21
C VAL A 351 -7.18 19.99 0.87
N VAL A 352 -6.70 21.11 0.30
CA VAL A 352 -7.11 21.57 -1.03
C VAL A 352 -6.73 20.55 -2.11
N ALA A 353 -5.52 19.99 -2.05
CA ALA A 353 -5.07 18.93 -2.97
C ALA A 353 -5.95 17.67 -2.88
N LEU A 354 -6.37 17.28 -1.67
CA LEU A 354 -7.28 16.16 -1.44
C LEU A 354 -8.68 16.42 -2.02
N PHE A 355 -9.24 17.63 -1.83
CA PHE A 355 -10.52 18.00 -2.43
C PHE A 355 -10.46 17.96 -3.96
N LYS A 356 -9.41 18.52 -4.56
CA LYS A 356 -9.17 18.43 -6.00
C LYS A 356 -9.17 16.97 -6.48
N ALA A 357 -8.38 16.11 -5.83
CA ALA A 357 -8.26 14.70 -6.19
C ALA A 357 -9.60 13.95 -6.06
N LYS A 358 -10.37 14.19 -4.98
CA LYS A 358 -11.70 13.62 -4.78
C LYS A 358 -12.71 14.10 -5.83
N ALA A 359 -12.69 15.38 -6.19
CA ALA A 359 -13.57 15.93 -7.21
C ALA A 359 -13.29 15.30 -8.57
N MET A 360 -12.01 15.12 -8.92
CA MET A 360 -11.60 14.38 -10.12
C MET A 360 -12.05 12.92 -10.12
N ASP A 361 -11.97 12.24 -8.96
CA ASP A 361 -12.43 10.86 -8.78
C ASP A 361 -13.97 10.72 -8.89
N LYS A 362 -14.74 11.77 -8.58
CA LYS A 362 -16.22 11.78 -8.61
C LYS A 362 -16.82 12.29 -9.91
N MET A 363 -16.08 13.08 -10.68
CA MET A 363 -16.51 13.62 -11.96
C MET A 363 -16.73 12.50 -12.98
N ASN A 364 -17.82 12.58 -13.74
CA ASN A 364 -18.19 11.59 -14.75
C ASN A 364 -17.12 11.49 -15.84
N ASP A 365 -16.75 10.27 -16.26
CA ASP A 365 -15.80 10.05 -17.37
C ASP A 365 -16.29 10.62 -18.71
N LYS A 366 -17.60 10.79 -18.86
CA LYS A 366 -18.22 11.42 -20.04
C LYS A 366 -18.29 12.94 -19.99
N ASP A 367 -17.89 13.56 -18.89
CA ASP A 367 -17.90 15.02 -18.77
C ASP A 367 -16.88 15.62 -19.74
N THR A 368 -17.33 16.50 -20.65
CA THR A 368 -16.47 17.18 -21.62
C THR A 368 -15.34 17.92 -20.92
N TYR A 369 -15.61 18.48 -19.73
CA TYR A 369 -14.60 19.17 -18.95
C TYR A 369 -13.50 18.21 -18.50
N LYS A 370 -13.83 16.99 -18.06
CA LYS A 370 -12.85 15.97 -17.67
C LYS A 370 -12.00 15.51 -18.86
N GLN A 371 -12.60 15.40 -20.05
CA GLN A 371 -11.88 15.04 -21.28
C GLN A 371 -10.89 16.13 -21.66
N VAL A 372 -11.32 17.39 -21.66
CA VAL A 372 -10.46 18.56 -21.93
C VAL A 372 -9.35 18.64 -20.88
N LEU A 373 -9.66 18.51 -19.59
CA LEU A 373 -8.66 18.54 -18.52
C LEU A 373 -7.63 17.40 -18.67
N GLY A 374 -8.08 16.20 -19.03
CA GLY A 374 -7.20 15.07 -19.28
C GLY A 374 -6.27 15.26 -20.48
N THR A 375 -6.70 16.03 -21.49
CA THR A 375 -5.86 16.37 -22.65
C THR A 375 -4.92 17.54 -22.41
N VAL A 376 -5.37 18.57 -21.68
CA VAL A 376 -4.65 19.84 -21.49
C VAL A 376 -3.71 19.78 -20.29
N LEU A 377 -4.15 19.18 -19.18
CA LEU A 377 -3.35 18.95 -17.98
C LEU A 377 -2.84 17.51 -17.97
N LYS A 378 -1.91 17.17 -18.88
CA LYS A 378 -1.11 15.96 -18.68
C LYS A 378 -0.35 16.14 -17.37
N SER A 379 -0.63 15.29 -16.38
CA SER A 379 0.13 15.33 -15.13
C SER A 379 1.59 15.03 -15.44
N LYS A 380 2.52 15.41 -14.56
CA LYS A 380 3.94 15.08 -14.71
C LYS A 380 4.20 13.58 -14.93
N ASN A 381 3.25 12.73 -14.51
CA ASN A 381 3.27 11.28 -14.68
C ASN A 381 2.67 10.80 -16.02
N ASP A 382 1.89 11.64 -16.72
CA ASP A 382 1.32 11.39 -18.06
C ASP A 382 2.20 11.99 -19.18
N LEU A 383 3.26 12.68 -18.79
CA LEU A 383 4.34 13.12 -19.68
C LEU A 383 5.10 11.92 -20.22
N SER A 384 5.52 11.98 -21.49
CA SER A 384 6.36 10.93 -22.06
C SER A 384 7.67 10.80 -21.28
N ALA A 385 8.36 9.66 -21.40
CA ALA A 385 9.66 9.48 -20.76
C ALA A 385 10.65 10.60 -21.17
N ASP A 386 10.54 11.11 -22.40
CA ASP A 386 11.34 12.22 -22.90
C ASP A 386 10.98 13.55 -22.23
N ASP A 387 9.69 13.86 -22.09
CA ASP A 387 9.23 15.06 -21.40
C ASP A 387 9.64 15.04 -19.91
N GLN A 388 9.56 13.87 -19.26
CA GLN A 388 10.05 13.69 -17.89
C GLN A 388 11.57 13.86 -17.77
N ASN A 389 12.33 13.41 -18.78
CA ASN A 389 13.78 13.60 -18.87
C ASN A 389 14.16 15.07 -19.08
N ILE A 390 13.42 15.81 -19.92
CA ILE A 390 13.65 17.24 -20.15
C ILE A 390 13.41 18.01 -18.85
N ILE A 391 12.29 17.75 -18.16
CA ILE A 391 11.97 18.44 -16.91
C ILE A 391 12.96 18.08 -15.79
N SER A 392 13.35 16.80 -15.66
CA SER A 392 14.32 16.39 -14.65
C SER A 392 15.70 16.99 -14.91
N ARG A 393 16.13 17.09 -16.17
CA ARG A 393 17.34 17.81 -16.57
C ARG A 393 17.25 19.29 -16.20
N HIS A 394 16.13 19.96 -16.48
CA HIS A 394 15.97 21.37 -16.15
C HIS A 394 15.94 21.64 -14.64
N ILE A 395 15.32 20.76 -13.85
CA ILE A 395 15.35 20.84 -12.39
C ILE A 395 16.78 20.62 -11.86
N SER A 396 17.50 19.63 -12.37
CA SER A 396 18.89 19.37 -11.98
C SER A 396 19.80 20.54 -12.35
N GLU A 397 19.62 21.14 -13.54
CA GLU A 397 20.34 22.36 -13.94
C GLU A 397 20.02 23.54 -13.02
N LYS A 398 18.76 23.69 -12.59
CA LYS A 398 18.36 24.76 -11.65
C LYS A 398 18.96 24.56 -10.25
N GLU A 399 18.97 23.33 -9.74
CA GLU A 399 19.61 22.99 -8.46
C GLU A 399 21.13 23.20 -8.52
N ASN A 400 21.77 22.83 -9.62
CA ASN A 400 23.20 23.07 -9.82
C ASN A 400 23.53 24.56 -9.89
N ARG A 401 22.72 25.37 -10.61
CA ARG A 401 22.86 26.83 -10.62
C ARG A 401 22.68 27.44 -9.23
N GLN A 402 21.71 26.96 -8.43
CA GLN A 402 21.57 27.41 -7.04
C GLN A 402 22.77 27.03 -6.17
N LYS A 403 23.28 25.80 -6.29
CA LYS A 403 24.49 25.37 -5.56
C LYS A 403 25.71 26.19 -5.96
N GLU A 404 25.88 26.48 -7.25
CA GLU A 404 26.94 27.37 -7.72
C GLU A 404 26.78 28.78 -7.17
N GLN A 405 25.57 29.36 -7.20
CA GLN A 405 25.31 30.66 -6.59
C GLN A 405 25.65 30.68 -5.09
N ILE A 406 25.27 29.64 -4.34
CA ILE A 406 25.60 29.53 -2.91
C ILE A 406 27.12 29.44 -2.71
N ARG A 407 27.83 28.62 -3.49
CA ARG A 407 29.30 28.53 -3.43
C ARG A 407 29.96 29.86 -3.75
N MET A 408 29.46 30.57 -4.77
CA MET A 408 29.97 31.87 -5.18
C MET A 408 29.78 32.92 -4.07
N LEU A 409 28.62 32.92 -3.41
CA LEU A 409 28.35 33.80 -2.26
C LEU A 409 29.26 33.50 -1.08
N GLN A 410 29.45 32.23 -0.74
CA GLN A 410 30.37 31.80 0.32
C GLN A 410 31.82 32.19 0.01
N GLN A 411 32.22 32.16 -1.26
CA GLN A 411 33.55 32.57 -1.68
C GLN A 411 33.73 34.10 -1.60
N MET A 412 32.74 34.87 -2.04
CA MET A 412 32.75 36.34 -1.90
C MET A 412 32.85 36.78 -0.43
N GLU A 413 32.14 36.09 0.46
CA GLU A 413 32.21 36.33 1.91
C GLU A 413 33.61 36.07 2.47
N LYS A 414 34.25 34.96 2.09
CA LYS A 414 35.64 34.64 2.47
C LYS A 414 36.65 35.67 1.96
N GLU A 415 36.41 36.23 0.78
CA GLU A 415 37.28 37.25 0.17
C GLU A 415 37.01 38.67 0.69
N GLY A 416 36.08 38.85 1.64
CA GLY A 416 35.72 40.16 2.19
C GLY A 416 35.01 41.08 1.17
N LYS A 417 34.50 40.51 0.07
CA LYS A 417 33.78 41.28 -0.95
C LYS A 417 32.34 41.51 -0.48
N LYS A 418 31.85 42.74 -0.65
CA LYS A 418 30.46 43.10 -0.32
C LYS A 418 29.51 42.22 -1.14
N ILE A 419 28.61 41.50 -0.45
CA ILE A 419 27.55 40.73 -1.09
C ILE A 419 26.57 41.74 -1.74
N PRO A 420 26.33 41.65 -3.06
CA PRO A 420 25.41 42.56 -3.73
C PRO A 420 24.01 42.44 -3.13
N GLN A 421 23.39 43.60 -2.90
CA GLN A 421 22.08 43.68 -2.26
C GLN A 421 21.01 42.98 -3.13
N PRO A 422 19.93 42.43 -2.55
CA PRO A 422 18.88 41.72 -3.28
C PRO A 422 18.29 42.52 -4.46
N SER A 423 18.27 43.85 -4.37
CA SER A 423 17.85 44.76 -5.44
C SER A 423 18.77 44.71 -6.67
N GLU A 424 20.09 44.68 -6.48
CA GLU A 424 21.08 44.57 -7.57
C GLU A 424 21.04 43.18 -8.23
N LYS A 425 20.80 42.12 -7.45
CA LYS A 425 20.67 40.75 -7.99
C LYS A 425 19.47 40.61 -8.93
N LYS A 426 18.35 41.28 -8.63
CA LYS A 426 17.15 41.23 -9.46
C LYS A 426 17.40 41.91 -10.81
N GLU A 427 18.08 43.06 -10.80
CA GLU A 427 18.42 43.79 -12.02
C GLU A 427 19.40 43.01 -12.93
N ILE A 428 20.35 42.27 -12.34
CA ILE A 428 21.28 41.40 -13.08
C ILE A 428 20.54 40.18 -13.66
N SER A 429 19.62 39.58 -12.90
CA SER A 429 18.79 38.45 -13.36
C SER A 429 17.93 38.87 -14.55
N ASP A 430 17.21 39.99 -14.42
CA ASP A 430 16.29 40.49 -15.43
C ASP A 430 17.03 40.89 -16.72
N LYS A 431 18.24 41.46 -16.62
CA LYS A 431 19.11 41.72 -17.79
C LYS A 431 19.56 40.44 -18.49
N LYS A 432 19.92 39.41 -17.72
CA LYS A 432 20.39 38.14 -18.28
C LYS A 432 19.27 37.35 -18.95
N GLU A 433 18.06 37.41 -18.39
CA GLU A 433 16.87 36.79 -18.95
C GLU A 433 16.38 37.52 -20.20
N LYS A 434 16.42 38.87 -20.24
CA LYS A 434 16.19 39.64 -21.47
C LYS A 434 17.17 39.30 -22.59
N GLY A 435 18.46 39.21 -22.29
CA GLY A 435 19.47 38.84 -23.30
C GLY A 435 19.30 37.41 -23.84
N LEU A 436 18.84 36.48 -23.00
CA LEU A 436 18.50 35.11 -23.43
C LEU A 436 17.24 35.10 -24.31
N LEU A 437 16.20 35.86 -23.96
CA LEU A 437 14.99 35.99 -24.77
C LEU A 437 15.27 36.65 -26.11
N GLU A 438 16.12 37.68 -26.16
CA GLU A 438 16.61 38.28 -27.40
C GLU A 438 17.43 37.29 -28.26
N SER A 439 18.25 36.43 -27.63
CA SER A 439 19.00 35.41 -28.39
C SER A 439 18.14 34.27 -28.94
N TYR A 440 16.95 34.03 -28.35
CA TYR A 440 15.98 33.07 -28.87
C TYR A 440 14.99 33.68 -29.86
N THR A 441 14.74 34.99 -29.82
CA THR A 441 13.72 35.63 -30.66
C THR A 441 14.27 36.18 -31.97
N GLY A 442 15.58 36.35 -32.11
CA GLY A 442 16.20 36.93 -33.31
C GLY A 442 15.83 38.42 -33.43
N GLU A 443 16.84 39.26 -33.61
CA GLU A 443 16.63 40.69 -33.82
C GLU A 443 15.72 40.91 -35.05
N GLY A 444 14.44 41.29 -34.84
CA GLY A 444 13.68 41.97 -35.89
C GLY A 444 12.20 41.70 -36.06
N THR A 445 11.55 40.76 -35.36
CA THR A 445 10.12 40.49 -35.64
C THR A 445 9.32 40.24 -34.38
N PHE A 446 8.92 41.31 -33.70
CA PHE A 446 7.58 41.47 -33.09
C PHE A 446 7.55 42.84 -32.40
N LYS A 447 7.02 43.85 -33.10
CA LYS A 447 6.42 45.02 -32.45
C LYS A 447 4.93 44.72 -32.30
N ILE A 448 4.42 44.85 -31.07
CA ILE A 448 2.98 44.85 -30.76
C ILE A 448 2.35 46.10 -31.37
#